data_AF-A0A530BIB4-F1
#
_entry.id   AF-A0A530BIB4-F1
#
_cell.length_a   1.000
_cell.length_b   1.000
_cell.length_c   1.000
_cell.angle_alpha   90.00
_cell.angle_beta   90.00
_cell.angle_gamma   90.00
#
_symmetry.space_group_name_H-M   'P 1'
#
loop_
_entity.id
_entity.type
_entity.pdbx_description
1 polymer ?
#
loop_
_entity_poly.entity_id
_entity_poly.type
_entity_poly.pdbx_seq_one_letter_code
_entity_poly.pdbx_strand_id
1 'polypeptide(L)'
;MSLSTALSIAQSALLATSKQTSVVSRNVADASNPDYARRVAVVTSTAPGARSVEIQRAANDLLFRQNLSALSAWSGQSALYSGMDQLDLSVNGVDNASSPSTAIANLQQALQLYATTPSNQNLGASVIDAAKRVVSSLNDGTTAIQDFRTQTDGQIATAVDDLNSLLSQFQDANKAVIAGTRSGTDVSDALDQRDALLKKIAEYVPVSTFTRGDNDMVITTKDGTTLFETVPRSVTFTPSAGYTAGTPGNTIYIDNVPLSTDTGDNASADGKLAGMLKLRDGVAATMQSQLDEIARGLITAFAETAPSQPDKAGLFTWPGAPAIPAAGTLVNGLAGSISINAAFDPSAG
;
A
#
# COMPACT_ATOMS: atom_id res chain seq x y z
N MET A 1 30.52 8.56 62.36
CA MET A 1 29.18 8.29 61.79
C MET A 1 28.15 8.94 62.68
N SER A 2 27.54 10.05 62.26
CA SER A 2 26.45 10.67 63.01
C SER A 2 25.14 9.88 62.80
N LEU A 3 24.21 9.93 63.76
CA LEU A 3 22.87 9.34 63.59
C LEU A 3 22.16 9.85 62.31
N SER A 4 22.42 11.09 61.91
CA SER A 4 21.91 11.67 60.66
C SER A 4 22.42 10.95 59.40
N THR A 5 23.71 10.56 59.36
CA THR A 5 24.25 9.77 58.25
C THR A 5 23.65 8.36 58.18
N ALA A 6 23.44 7.70 59.32
CA ALA A 6 22.80 6.38 59.36
C ALA A 6 21.32 6.44 58.91
N LEU A 7 20.59 7.46 59.33
CA LEU A 7 19.19 7.67 58.92
C LEU A 7 19.07 7.97 57.42
N SER A 8 19.95 8.80 56.87
CA SER A 8 19.99 9.10 55.43
C SER A 8 20.29 7.85 54.59
N ILE A 9 21.24 7.01 55.02
CA ILE A 9 21.53 5.73 54.36
C ILE A 9 20.31 4.81 54.41
N ALA A 10 19.66 4.67 55.58
CA ALA A 10 18.46 3.84 55.72
C ALA A 10 17.30 4.32 54.83
N GLN A 11 17.08 5.64 54.75
CA GLN A 11 16.07 6.23 53.87
C GLN A 11 16.39 5.97 52.39
N SER A 12 17.65 6.15 51.97
CA SER A 12 18.08 5.86 50.60
C SER A 12 17.91 4.39 50.23
N ALA A 13 18.18 3.47 51.17
CA ALA A 13 18.00 2.03 50.96
C ALA A 13 16.52 1.63 50.85
N LEU A 14 15.63 2.27 51.62
CA LEU A 14 14.19 2.03 51.53
C LEU A 14 13.63 2.59 50.23
N LEU A 15 14.03 3.80 49.81
CA LEU A 15 13.64 4.38 48.53
C LEU A 15 14.13 3.53 47.35
N ALA A 16 15.37 3.03 47.42
CA ALA A 16 15.91 2.12 46.41
C ALA A 16 15.09 0.84 46.31
N THR A 17 14.80 0.19 47.44
CA THR A 17 13.95 -1.02 47.48
C THR A 17 12.55 -0.74 46.94
N SER A 18 11.92 0.38 47.33
CA SER A 18 10.61 0.79 46.82
C SER A 18 10.60 0.96 45.30
N LYS A 19 11.64 1.60 44.74
CA LYS A 19 11.79 1.78 43.28
C LYS A 19 12.03 0.45 42.56
N GLN A 20 12.81 -0.47 43.14
CA GLN A 20 12.98 -1.82 42.60
C GLN A 20 11.65 -2.60 42.57
N THR A 21 10.87 -2.56 43.65
CA THR A 21 9.55 -3.21 43.70
C THR A 21 8.58 -2.59 42.70
N SER A 22 8.61 -1.26 42.54
CA SER A 22 7.81 -0.56 41.52
C SER A 22 8.16 -1.02 40.11
N VAL A 23 9.45 -1.18 39.79
CA VAL A 23 9.90 -1.70 38.49
C VAL A 23 9.43 -3.14 38.27
N VAL A 24 9.52 -4.01 39.27
CA VAL A 24 8.99 -5.38 39.17
C VAL A 24 7.49 -5.38 38.94
N SER A 25 6.73 -4.59 39.71
CA SER A 25 5.29 -4.46 39.54
C SER A 25 4.91 -3.95 38.15
N ARG A 26 5.69 -3.01 37.60
CA ARG A 26 5.46 -2.47 36.26
C ARG A 26 5.74 -3.51 35.19
N ASN A 27 6.85 -4.24 35.29
CA ASN A 27 7.18 -5.34 34.39
C ASN A 27 6.09 -6.41 34.37
N VAL A 28 5.47 -6.72 35.52
CA VAL A 28 4.36 -7.68 35.61
C VAL A 28 3.10 -7.11 34.96
N ALA A 29 2.77 -5.84 35.23
CA ALA A 29 1.58 -5.20 34.67
C ALA A 29 1.65 -5.06 33.15
N ASP A 30 2.82 -4.72 32.60
CA ASP A 30 3.03 -4.51 31.17
C ASP A 30 3.60 -5.74 30.45
N ALA A 31 3.59 -6.92 31.09
CA ALA A 31 4.17 -8.14 30.53
C ALA A 31 3.57 -8.55 29.16
N SER A 32 2.31 -8.16 28.92
CA SER A 32 1.59 -8.43 27.66
C SER A 32 1.60 -7.26 26.67
N ASN A 33 2.27 -6.15 26.99
CA ASN A 33 2.34 -4.98 26.12
C ASN A 33 3.50 -5.15 25.11
N PRO A 34 3.23 -5.26 23.79
CA PRO A 34 4.26 -5.48 22.78
C PRO A 34 5.22 -4.28 22.57
N ASP A 35 4.85 -3.11 23.11
CA ASP A 35 5.64 -1.89 23.04
C ASP A 35 6.44 -1.61 24.32
N TYR A 36 6.29 -2.45 25.35
CA TYR A 36 7.01 -2.30 26.61
C TYR A 36 8.37 -2.99 26.60
N ALA A 37 9.43 -2.24 26.88
CA ALA A 37 10.74 -2.83 27.15
C ALA A 37 10.89 -3.16 28.64
N ARG A 38 11.24 -4.41 28.96
CA ARG A 38 11.49 -4.85 30.34
C ARG A 38 12.50 -3.95 31.03
N ARG A 39 12.17 -3.47 32.22
CA ARG A 39 13.01 -2.57 33.02
C ARG A 39 13.86 -3.31 34.03
N VAL A 40 15.10 -2.88 34.18
CA VAL A 40 16.05 -3.36 35.19
C VAL A 40 16.42 -2.19 36.09
N ALA A 41 16.15 -2.34 37.38
CA ALA A 41 16.54 -1.38 38.41
C ALA A 41 17.96 -1.69 38.88
N VAL A 42 18.95 -0.99 38.34
CA VAL A 42 20.36 -1.14 38.70
C VAL A 42 20.65 -0.26 39.91
N VAL A 43 21.05 -0.90 41.01
CA VAL A 43 21.42 -0.20 42.25
C VAL A 43 22.89 0.16 42.18
N THR A 44 23.19 1.45 42.30
CA THR A 44 24.55 1.94 42.44
C THR A 44 24.74 2.49 43.86
N SER A 45 25.91 2.25 44.45
CA SER A 45 26.27 2.75 45.77
C SER A 45 27.25 3.91 45.59
N THR A 46 26.90 5.08 46.11
CA THR A 46 27.76 6.27 46.12
C THR A 46 28.35 6.44 47.51
N ALA A 47 29.63 6.78 47.61
CA ALA A 47 30.27 7.04 48.90
C ALA A 47 29.57 8.21 49.62
N PRO A 48 29.27 8.11 50.93
CA PRO A 48 29.74 7.11 51.90
C PRO A 48 28.76 5.93 52.16
N GLY A 49 27.85 5.61 51.22
CA GLY A 49 26.94 4.46 51.31
C GLY A 49 25.49 4.73 50.85
N ALA A 50 25.24 5.87 50.18
CA ALA A 50 23.92 6.21 49.66
C ALA A 50 23.62 5.37 48.41
N ARG A 51 22.43 4.76 48.37
CA ARG A 51 22.00 3.94 47.22
C ARG A 51 21.19 4.79 46.25
N SER A 52 21.57 4.74 44.97
CA SER A 52 20.77 5.27 43.86
C SER A 52 20.30 4.12 42.97
N VAL A 53 19.16 4.32 42.30
CA VAL A 53 18.59 3.34 41.37
C VAL A 53 18.42 3.98 40.01
N GLU A 54 19.20 3.49 39.07
CA GLU A 54 19.08 3.78 37.65
C GLU A 54 18.18 2.73 37.00
N ILE A 55 17.28 3.18 36.13
CA ILE A 55 16.38 2.28 35.40
C ILE A 55 16.93 2.12 33.99
N GLN A 56 17.18 0.88 33.60
CA GLN A 56 17.66 0.51 32.28
C GLN A 56 16.61 -0.32 31.55
N ARG A 57 16.41 -0.05 30.26
CA ARG A 57 15.55 -0.86 29.37
C ARG A 57 16.37 -2.04 28.83
N ALA A 58 15.81 -3.25 28.92
CA ALA A 58 16.33 -4.41 28.23
C ALA A 58 15.86 -4.38 26.76
N ALA A 59 16.52 -3.54 25.96
CA ALA A 59 16.24 -3.35 24.54
C ALA A 59 17.49 -3.64 23.69
N ASN A 60 17.28 -3.98 22.42
CA ASN A 60 18.35 -4.19 21.44
C ASN A 60 18.06 -3.38 20.18
N ASP A 61 18.85 -2.33 19.96
CA ASP A 61 18.64 -1.38 18.86
C ASP A 61 18.85 -2.01 17.47
N LEU A 62 19.70 -3.03 17.36
CA LEU A 62 19.89 -3.74 16.08
C LEU A 62 18.65 -4.58 15.74
N LEU A 63 18.14 -5.34 16.72
CA LEU A 63 16.93 -6.13 16.55
C LEU A 63 15.73 -5.22 16.26
N PHE A 64 15.63 -4.09 16.96
CA PHE A 64 14.57 -3.12 16.72
C PHE A 64 14.61 -2.55 15.30
N ARG A 65 15.78 -2.15 14.79
CA ARG A 65 15.92 -1.69 13.39
C ARG A 65 15.58 -2.78 12.37
N GLN A 66 15.99 -4.02 12.62
CA GLN A 66 15.59 -5.15 11.76
C GLN A 66 14.07 -5.35 11.78
N ASN A 67 13.43 -5.22 12.94
CA ASN A 67 11.99 -5.31 13.08
C ASN A 67 11.25 -4.20 12.31
N LEU A 68 11.75 -2.95 12.35
CA LEU A 68 11.15 -1.85 11.56
C LEU A 68 11.19 -2.16 10.05
N SER A 69 12.31 -2.69 9.55
CA SER A 69 12.43 -3.09 8.14
C SER A 69 11.48 -4.23 7.78
N ALA A 70 11.36 -5.24 8.66
CA ALA A 70 10.48 -6.39 8.43
C ALA A 70 9.00 -5.98 8.46
N LEU A 71 8.62 -5.09 9.38
CA LEU A 71 7.28 -4.55 9.49
C LEU A 71 6.90 -3.74 8.23
N SER A 72 7.81 -2.90 7.75
CA SER A 72 7.60 -2.14 6.51
C SER A 72 7.36 -3.05 5.30
N ALA A 73 8.23 -4.05 5.12
CA ALA A 73 8.10 -5.03 4.03
C ALA A 73 6.79 -5.83 4.13
N TRP A 74 6.43 -6.27 5.33
CA TRP A 74 5.18 -6.99 5.57
C TRP A 74 3.96 -6.12 5.27
N SER A 75 3.94 -4.87 5.73
CA SER A 75 2.81 -3.95 5.49
C SER A 75 2.60 -3.64 4.01
N GLY A 76 3.68 -3.44 3.26
CA GLY A 76 3.58 -3.21 1.82
C GLY A 76 3.14 -4.45 1.04
N GLN A 77 3.67 -5.63 1.37
CA GLN A 77 3.24 -6.89 0.74
C GLN A 77 1.80 -7.28 1.11
N SER A 78 1.38 -7.01 2.34
CA SER A 78 0.01 -7.24 2.79
C SER A 78 -0.96 -6.34 2.03
N ALA A 79 -0.63 -5.04 1.87
CA ALA A 79 -1.41 -4.11 1.07
C ALA A 79 -1.55 -4.58 -0.38
N LEU A 80 -0.43 -4.96 -1.01
CA LEU A 80 -0.42 -5.56 -2.36
C LEU A 80 -1.33 -6.77 -2.46
N TYR A 81 -1.16 -7.76 -1.59
CA TYR A 81 -1.97 -8.99 -1.62
C TYR A 81 -3.46 -8.69 -1.51
N SER A 82 -3.86 -7.89 -0.52
CA SER A 82 -5.28 -7.53 -0.33
C SER A 82 -5.84 -6.73 -1.51
N GLY A 83 -5.04 -5.83 -2.10
CA GLY A 83 -5.49 -5.03 -3.23
C GLY A 83 -5.57 -5.83 -4.52
N MET A 84 -4.68 -6.81 -4.73
CA MET A 84 -4.75 -7.73 -5.87
C MET A 84 -6.01 -8.61 -5.79
N ASP A 85 -6.33 -9.14 -4.60
CA ASP A 85 -7.54 -9.92 -4.37
C ASP A 85 -8.81 -9.09 -4.64
N GLN A 86 -8.86 -7.86 -4.12
CA GLN A 86 -9.98 -6.95 -4.37
C GLN A 86 -10.11 -6.59 -5.85
N LEU A 87 -8.98 -6.31 -6.53
CA LEU A 87 -8.97 -5.98 -7.95
C LEU A 87 -9.44 -7.16 -8.80
N ASP A 88 -8.93 -8.37 -8.55
CA ASP A 88 -9.31 -9.58 -9.26
C ASP A 88 -10.82 -9.85 -9.12
N LEU A 89 -11.34 -9.81 -7.90
CA LEU A 89 -12.78 -9.97 -7.65
C LEU A 89 -13.62 -8.89 -8.33
N SER A 90 -13.14 -7.64 -8.35
CA SER A 90 -13.87 -6.53 -8.99
C SER A 90 -13.97 -6.65 -10.50
N VAL A 91 -12.93 -7.19 -11.15
CA VAL A 91 -12.85 -7.29 -12.62
C VAL A 91 -13.41 -8.61 -13.12
N ASN A 92 -13.04 -9.72 -12.49
CA ASN A 92 -13.37 -11.06 -12.97
C ASN A 92 -14.61 -11.66 -12.29
N GLY A 93 -15.01 -11.13 -11.14
CA GLY A 93 -16.07 -11.71 -10.31
C GLY A 93 -15.65 -13.01 -9.61
N VAL A 94 -16.51 -13.50 -8.72
CA VAL A 94 -16.29 -14.77 -8.01
C VAL A 94 -16.21 -15.91 -9.02
N ASP A 95 -15.20 -16.78 -8.86
CA ASP A 95 -14.94 -17.92 -9.76
C ASP A 95 -14.81 -17.53 -11.25
N ASN A 96 -14.37 -16.31 -11.56
CA ASN A 96 -14.24 -15.78 -12.93
C ASN A 96 -15.57 -15.69 -13.71
N ALA A 97 -16.71 -15.64 -13.00
CA ALA A 97 -18.04 -15.62 -13.61
C ALA A 97 -18.28 -14.43 -14.55
N SER A 98 -17.66 -13.28 -14.28
CA SER A 98 -17.75 -12.06 -15.09
C SER A 98 -16.52 -11.83 -15.98
N SER A 99 -15.56 -12.76 -15.99
CA SER A 99 -14.29 -12.56 -16.70
C SER A 99 -14.47 -12.54 -18.22
N PRO A 100 -13.63 -11.78 -18.95
CA PRO A 100 -13.64 -11.79 -20.41
C PRO A 100 -13.38 -13.19 -20.99
N SER A 101 -12.57 -14.01 -20.29
CA SER A 101 -12.26 -15.37 -20.73
C SER A 101 -13.52 -16.26 -20.78
N THR A 102 -14.37 -16.20 -19.75
CA THR A 102 -15.66 -16.91 -19.69
C THR A 102 -16.61 -16.41 -20.78
N ALA A 103 -16.69 -15.09 -20.99
CA ALA A 103 -17.53 -14.50 -22.02
C ALA A 103 -17.10 -14.93 -23.44
N ILE A 104 -15.79 -14.97 -23.71
CA ILE A 104 -15.23 -15.39 -25.00
C ILE A 104 -15.51 -16.88 -25.25
N ALA A 105 -15.37 -17.74 -24.24
CA ALA A 105 -15.70 -19.16 -24.36
C ALA A 105 -17.18 -19.38 -24.72
N ASN A 106 -18.08 -18.61 -24.10
CA ASN A 106 -19.51 -18.66 -24.42
C ASN A 106 -19.80 -18.18 -25.85
N LEU A 107 -19.12 -17.12 -26.31
CA LEU A 107 -19.22 -16.66 -27.71
C LEU A 107 -18.74 -17.74 -28.69
N GLN A 108 -17.61 -18.38 -28.40
CA GLN A 108 -17.10 -19.48 -29.23
C GLN A 108 -18.12 -20.62 -29.33
N GLN A 109 -18.75 -21.00 -28.22
CA GLN A 109 -19.79 -22.04 -28.21
C GLN A 109 -21.01 -21.63 -29.04
N ALA A 110 -21.45 -20.38 -28.93
CA ALA A 110 -22.57 -19.86 -29.71
C ALA A 110 -22.27 -19.88 -31.23
N LEU A 111 -21.05 -19.49 -31.61
CA LEU A 111 -20.57 -19.54 -33.00
C LEU A 111 -20.52 -20.98 -33.53
N GLN A 112 -20.00 -21.93 -32.76
CA GLN A 112 -19.97 -23.34 -33.14
C GLN A 112 -21.39 -23.88 -33.40
N LEU A 113 -22.34 -23.56 -32.52
CA LEU A 113 -23.72 -23.98 -32.67
C LEU A 113 -24.36 -23.34 -33.93
N TYR A 114 -24.17 -22.03 -34.14
CA TYR A 114 -24.69 -21.35 -35.31
C TYR A 114 -24.10 -21.90 -36.63
N ALA A 115 -22.81 -22.25 -36.64
CA ALA A 115 -22.15 -22.84 -37.80
C ALA A 115 -22.77 -24.18 -38.25
N THR A 116 -23.41 -24.94 -37.34
CA THR A 116 -24.13 -26.18 -37.70
C THR A 116 -25.43 -25.90 -38.48
N THR A 117 -26.06 -24.76 -38.25
CA THR A 117 -27.34 -24.38 -38.89
C THR A 117 -27.39 -22.87 -39.19
N PRO A 118 -26.65 -22.40 -40.22
CA PRO A 118 -26.49 -20.96 -40.48
C PRO A 118 -27.79 -20.23 -40.89
N SER A 119 -28.80 -20.97 -41.37
CA SER A 119 -30.11 -20.42 -41.72
C SER A 119 -31.00 -20.14 -40.51
N ASN A 120 -30.62 -20.59 -39.31
CA ASN A 120 -31.40 -20.39 -38.09
C ASN A 120 -31.12 -19.00 -37.49
N GLN A 121 -32.05 -18.07 -37.68
CA GLN A 121 -31.95 -16.70 -37.19
C GLN A 121 -31.85 -16.60 -35.66
N ASN A 122 -32.48 -17.51 -34.91
CA ASN A 122 -32.40 -17.49 -33.44
C ASN A 122 -30.99 -17.83 -32.94
N LEU A 123 -30.29 -18.73 -33.63
CA LEU A 123 -28.88 -19.03 -33.33
C LEU A 123 -27.98 -17.85 -33.70
N GLY A 124 -28.25 -17.15 -34.80
CA GLY A 124 -27.57 -15.90 -35.16
C GLY A 124 -27.75 -14.82 -34.09
N ALA A 125 -28.97 -14.61 -33.61
CA ALA A 125 -29.24 -13.68 -32.51
C ALA A 125 -28.49 -14.07 -31.22
N SER A 126 -28.41 -15.37 -30.91
CA SER A 126 -27.67 -15.87 -29.74
C SER A 126 -26.16 -15.58 -29.82
N VAL A 127 -25.58 -15.59 -31.02
CA VAL A 127 -24.17 -15.19 -31.24
C VAL A 127 -23.98 -13.70 -30.93
N ILE A 128 -24.88 -12.84 -31.40
CA ILE A 128 -24.82 -11.39 -31.15
C ILE A 128 -24.97 -11.11 -29.65
N ASP A 129 -25.88 -11.79 -28.96
CA ASP A 129 -26.03 -11.66 -27.50
C ASP A 129 -24.78 -12.10 -26.74
N ALA A 130 -24.14 -13.19 -27.17
CA ALA A 130 -22.87 -13.63 -26.58
C ALA A 130 -21.75 -12.61 -26.85
N ALA A 131 -21.71 -12.01 -28.04
CA ALA A 131 -20.74 -10.96 -28.37
C ALA A 131 -20.97 -9.69 -27.54
N LYS A 132 -22.23 -9.28 -27.32
CA LYS A 132 -22.59 -8.18 -26.42
C LYS A 132 -22.11 -8.43 -24.99
N ARG A 133 -22.19 -9.68 -24.51
CA ARG A 133 -21.65 -10.05 -23.18
C ARG A 133 -20.12 -9.94 -23.11
N VAL A 134 -19.40 -10.27 -24.19
CA VAL A 134 -17.94 -10.05 -24.26
C VAL A 134 -17.61 -8.57 -24.17
N VAL A 135 -18.33 -7.72 -24.92
CA VAL A 135 -18.17 -6.26 -24.85
C VAL A 135 -18.44 -5.74 -23.45
N SER A 136 -19.57 -6.13 -22.83
CA SER A 136 -19.91 -5.72 -21.46
C SER A 136 -18.81 -6.10 -20.47
N SER A 137 -18.35 -7.36 -20.50
CA SER A 137 -17.29 -7.84 -19.60
C SER A 137 -15.99 -7.03 -19.72
N LEU A 138 -15.59 -6.63 -20.93
CA LEU A 138 -14.41 -5.78 -21.16
C LEU A 138 -14.61 -4.33 -20.72
N ASN A 139 -15.80 -3.76 -20.99
CA ASN A 139 -16.15 -2.39 -20.59
C ASN A 139 -16.29 -2.27 -19.06
N ASP A 140 -16.99 -3.22 -18.44
CA ASP A 140 -17.21 -3.31 -17.00
C ASP A 140 -15.87 -3.55 -16.28
N GLY A 141 -15.03 -4.45 -16.81
CA GLY A 141 -13.68 -4.68 -16.29
C GLY A 141 -12.80 -3.43 -16.35
N THR A 142 -12.83 -2.68 -17.45
CA THR A 142 -12.12 -1.40 -17.56
C THR A 142 -12.61 -0.39 -16.53
N THR A 143 -13.93 -0.30 -16.33
CA THR A 143 -14.54 0.59 -15.33
C THR A 143 -14.11 0.21 -13.92
N ALA A 144 -14.19 -1.08 -13.57
CA ALA A 144 -13.75 -1.60 -12.28
C ALA A 144 -12.27 -1.30 -12.00
N ILE A 145 -11.39 -1.40 -13.00
CA ILE A 145 -9.98 -1.02 -12.86
C ILE A 145 -9.83 0.48 -12.55
N GLN A 146 -10.53 1.36 -13.27
CA GLN A 146 -10.40 2.80 -13.02
C GLN A 146 -11.00 3.21 -11.67
N ASP A 147 -12.10 2.59 -11.26
CA ASP A 147 -12.70 2.77 -9.93
C ASP A 147 -11.75 2.31 -8.83
N PHE A 148 -11.14 1.13 -8.99
CA PHE A 148 -10.13 0.62 -8.06
C PHE A 148 -8.93 1.59 -7.93
N ARG A 149 -8.43 2.14 -9.04
CA ARG A 149 -7.35 3.13 -9.02
C ARG A 149 -7.75 4.39 -8.28
N THR A 150 -8.98 4.88 -8.49
CA THR A 150 -9.52 6.06 -7.81
C THR A 150 -9.70 5.82 -6.31
N GLN A 151 -10.21 4.64 -5.93
CA GLN A 151 -10.33 4.24 -4.53
C GLN A 151 -8.97 4.12 -3.85
N THR A 152 -8.00 3.50 -4.52
CA THR A 152 -6.62 3.37 -4.02
C THR A 152 -5.98 4.73 -3.81
N ASP A 153 -6.23 5.70 -4.69
CA ASP A 153 -5.80 7.10 -4.49
C ASP A 153 -6.38 7.72 -3.22
N GLY A 154 -7.66 7.52 -2.95
CA GLY A 154 -8.28 7.96 -1.70
C GLY A 154 -7.62 7.32 -0.46
N GLN A 155 -7.30 6.03 -0.53
CA GLN A 155 -6.60 5.32 0.55
C GLN A 155 -5.16 5.83 0.75
N ILE A 156 -4.47 6.17 -0.33
CA ILE A 156 -3.14 6.81 -0.27
C ILE A 156 -3.22 8.15 0.43
N ALA A 157 -4.22 8.99 0.10
CA ALA A 157 -4.41 10.28 0.76
C ALA A 157 -4.62 10.14 2.27
N THR A 158 -5.53 9.24 2.69
CA THR A 158 -5.75 8.95 4.11
C THR A 158 -4.48 8.44 4.80
N ALA A 159 -3.72 7.56 4.15
CA ALA A 159 -2.47 7.04 4.69
C ALA A 159 -1.38 8.12 4.85
N VAL A 160 -1.35 9.12 3.96
CA VAL A 160 -0.48 10.30 4.08
C VAL A 160 -0.88 11.16 5.28
N ASP A 161 -2.19 11.38 5.48
CA ASP A 161 -2.69 12.12 6.64
C ASP A 161 -2.38 11.41 7.96
N ASP A 162 -2.58 10.10 8.00
CA ASP A 162 -2.24 9.25 9.16
C ASP A 162 -0.73 9.31 9.46
N LEU A 163 0.12 9.25 8.44
CA LEU A 163 1.57 9.38 8.58
C LEU A 163 1.97 10.75 9.15
N ASN A 164 1.38 11.84 8.66
CA ASN A 164 1.62 13.18 9.19
C ASN A 164 1.20 13.29 10.67
N SER A 165 0.07 12.70 11.04
CA SER A 165 -0.40 12.64 12.44
C SER A 165 0.57 11.86 13.33
N LEU A 166 1.05 10.71 12.86
CA LEU A 166 2.05 9.90 13.57
C LEU A 166 3.37 10.64 13.76
N LEU A 167 3.83 11.39 12.76
CA LEU A 167 5.04 12.21 12.86
C LEU A 167 4.86 13.36 13.87
N SER A 168 3.67 13.97 13.93
CA SER A 168 3.37 14.97 14.96
C SER A 168 3.41 14.37 16.37
N GLN A 169 2.80 13.20 16.58
CA GLN A 169 2.86 12.50 17.87
C GLN A 169 4.29 12.07 18.23
N PHE A 170 5.07 11.65 17.22
CA PHE A 170 6.48 11.30 17.40
C PHE A 170 7.30 12.50 17.87
N GLN A 171 7.04 13.69 17.33
CA GLN A 171 7.69 14.93 17.78
C GLN A 171 7.50 15.14 19.29
N ASP A 172 6.28 14.96 19.80
CA ASP A 172 5.96 15.19 21.21
C ASP A 172 6.61 14.13 22.11
N ALA A 173 6.59 12.85 21.68
CA ALA A 173 7.30 11.79 22.37
C ALA A 173 8.82 12.03 22.39
N ASN A 174 9.41 12.45 21.26
CA ASN A 174 10.84 12.77 21.17
C ASN A 174 11.21 13.96 22.06
N LYS A 175 10.37 15.01 22.11
CA LYS A 175 10.56 16.14 23.04
C LYS A 175 10.53 15.70 24.50
N ALA A 176 9.63 14.80 24.88
CA ALA A 176 9.56 14.26 26.24
C ALA A 176 10.84 13.47 26.59
N VAL A 177 11.35 12.66 25.66
CA VAL A 177 12.62 11.94 25.82
C VAL A 177 13.78 12.91 26.00
N ILE A 178 13.89 13.95 25.16
CA ILE A 178 14.97 14.95 25.25
C ILE A 178 14.90 15.71 26.58
N ALA A 179 13.72 16.21 26.95
CA ALA A 179 13.52 16.96 28.18
C ALA A 179 13.85 16.13 29.42
N GLY A 180 13.39 14.88 29.46
CA GLY A 180 13.67 13.98 30.58
C GLY A 180 15.13 13.54 30.65
N THR A 181 15.79 13.34 29.51
CA THR A 181 17.22 13.01 29.43
C THR A 181 18.06 14.17 29.97
N ARG A 182 17.75 15.42 29.56
CA ARG A 182 18.45 16.62 30.05
C ARG A 182 18.25 16.87 31.54
N SER A 183 17.09 16.54 32.08
CA SER A 183 16.79 16.69 33.51
C SER A 183 17.30 15.50 34.36
N GLY A 184 17.87 14.47 33.75
CA GLY A 184 18.34 13.27 34.43
C GLY A 184 17.22 12.43 35.05
N THR A 185 16.00 12.53 34.51
CA THR A 185 14.83 11.76 34.95
C THR A 185 14.68 10.47 34.14
N ASP A 186 13.89 9.52 34.67
CA ASP A 186 13.61 8.28 33.95
C ASP A 186 12.69 8.57 32.74
N VAL A 187 13.19 8.27 31.55
CA VAL A 187 12.50 8.46 30.27
C VAL A 187 11.96 7.16 29.68
N SER A 188 11.95 6.07 30.43
CA SER A 188 11.61 4.74 29.91
C SER A 188 10.23 4.70 29.24
N ASP A 189 9.21 5.31 29.86
CA ASP A 189 7.86 5.37 29.28
C ASP A 189 7.82 6.20 27.98
N ALA A 190 8.55 7.32 27.93
CA ALA A 190 8.62 8.19 26.76
C ALA A 190 9.37 7.50 25.60
N LEU A 191 10.40 6.71 25.92
CA LEU A 191 11.12 5.89 24.96
C LEU A 191 10.22 4.78 24.40
N ASP A 192 9.48 4.06 25.25
CA ASP A 192 8.52 3.03 24.82
C ASP A 192 7.45 3.64 23.88
N GLN A 193 6.89 4.80 24.22
CA GLN A 193 5.93 5.51 23.37
C GLN A 193 6.54 5.95 22.02
N ARG A 194 7.76 6.48 22.03
CA ARG A 194 8.47 6.89 20.81
C ARG A 194 8.74 5.69 19.90
N ASP A 195 9.19 4.57 20.46
CA ASP A 195 9.48 3.36 19.72
C ASP A 195 8.19 2.75 19.14
N ALA A 196 7.07 2.79 19.88
CA ALA A 196 5.76 2.37 19.38
C ALA A 196 5.28 3.21 18.18
N LEU A 197 5.42 4.52 18.26
CA LEU A 197 5.09 5.44 17.16
C LEU A 197 5.98 5.19 15.94
N LEU A 198 7.28 4.91 16.17
CA LEU A 198 8.21 4.60 15.10
C LEU A 198 7.87 3.29 14.39
N LYS A 199 7.41 2.25 15.11
CA LYS A 199 6.88 1.02 14.49
C LYS A 199 5.71 1.34 13.56
N LYS A 200 4.74 2.13 14.03
CA LYS A 200 3.58 2.54 13.21
C LYS A 200 4.00 3.35 11.99
N ILE A 201 4.95 4.27 12.12
CA ILE A 201 5.51 5.03 10.98
C ILE A 201 6.14 4.07 9.95
N ALA A 202 6.90 3.06 10.42
CA ALA A 202 7.57 2.09 9.56
C ALA A 202 6.59 1.23 8.73
N GLU A 203 5.34 1.04 9.19
CA GLU A 203 4.30 0.37 8.42
C GLU A 203 3.92 1.15 7.14
N TYR A 204 4.01 2.48 7.16
CA TYR A 204 3.65 3.33 6.02
C TYR A 204 4.80 3.51 5.04
N VAL A 205 6.00 3.79 5.56
CA VAL A 205 7.20 4.10 4.78
C VAL A 205 8.42 3.43 5.41
N PRO A 206 9.35 2.87 4.63
CA PRO A 206 10.57 2.28 5.16
C PRO A 206 11.47 3.38 5.73
N VAL A 207 11.77 3.28 7.02
CA VAL A 207 12.54 4.29 7.76
C VAL A 207 13.88 3.75 8.26
N SER A 208 14.84 4.65 8.34
CA SER A 208 16.11 4.51 9.04
C SER A 208 16.23 5.61 10.08
N THR A 209 16.75 5.26 11.26
CA THR A 209 16.88 6.20 12.38
C THR A 209 18.31 6.31 12.87
N PHE A 210 18.63 7.50 13.40
CA PHE A 210 19.86 7.72 14.15
C PHE A 210 19.58 8.63 15.35
N THR A 211 20.30 8.37 16.43
CA THR A 211 20.15 9.11 17.70
C THR A 211 21.35 10.02 17.90
N ARG A 212 21.09 11.28 18.26
CA ARG A 212 22.07 12.33 18.58
C ARG A 212 22.13 12.55 20.10
N GLY A 213 22.81 13.62 20.53
CA GLY A 213 22.86 14.02 21.94
C GLY A 213 21.47 14.17 22.57
N ASP A 214 21.39 14.00 23.88
CA ASP A 214 20.14 14.06 24.67
C ASP A 214 19.06 13.06 24.22
N ASN A 215 19.46 11.94 23.58
CA ASN A 215 18.55 10.96 22.98
C ASN A 215 17.65 11.52 21.87
N ASP A 216 17.97 12.66 21.24
CA ASP A 216 17.23 13.18 20.09
C ASP A 216 17.31 12.21 18.90
N MET A 217 16.18 11.89 18.27
CA MET A 217 16.14 10.95 17.15
C MET A 217 15.77 11.64 15.83
N VAL A 218 16.51 11.31 14.77
CA VAL A 218 16.21 11.69 13.39
C VAL A 218 15.69 10.47 12.64
N ILE A 219 14.70 10.70 11.78
CA ILE A 219 14.10 9.70 10.90
C ILE A 219 14.35 10.12 9.45
N THR A 220 14.90 9.20 8.68
CA THR A 220 15.07 9.29 7.23
C THR A 220 14.34 8.13 6.58
N THR A 221 13.88 8.30 5.35
CA THR A 221 13.43 7.18 4.52
C THR A 221 14.62 6.36 4.05
N LYS A 222 14.37 5.15 3.56
CA LYS A 222 15.41 4.23 3.05
C LYS A 222 16.25 4.81 1.89
N ASP A 223 15.67 5.71 1.09
CA ASP A 223 16.33 6.43 0.00
C ASP A 223 17.07 7.71 0.47
N GLY A 224 17.03 8.02 1.77
CA GLY A 224 17.78 9.12 2.37
C GLY A 224 17.01 10.44 2.51
N THR A 225 15.73 10.49 2.13
CA THR A 225 14.89 11.67 2.34
C THR A 225 14.58 11.85 3.83
N THR A 226 14.83 13.04 4.37
CA THR A 226 14.53 13.32 5.78
C THR A 226 13.02 13.34 6.00
N LEU A 227 12.53 12.58 6.99
CA LEU A 227 11.11 12.54 7.37
C LEU A 227 10.86 13.29 8.69
N PHE A 228 11.81 13.19 9.62
CA PHE A 228 11.77 13.91 10.89
C PHE A 228 13.17 14.25 11.35
N GLU A 229 13.37 15.46 11.84
CA GLU A 229 14.61 15.85 12.51
C GLU A 229 14.30 16.57 13.83
N THR A 230 14.04 17.87 13.80
CA THR A 230 13.52 18.62 14.96
C THR A 230 12.01 18.80 14.88
N VAL A 231 11.50 18.87 13.65
CA VAL A 231 10.09 18.97 13.30
C VAL A 231 9.81 17.94 12.20
N PRO A 232 8.57 17.44 12.10
CA PRO A 232 8.12 16.64 10.96
C PRO A 232 8.32 17.38 9.64
N ARG A 233 8.76 16.66 8.61
CA ARG A 233 8.67 17.13 7.23
C ARG A 233 7.26 16.89 6.71
N SER A 234 6.76 17.82 5.88
CA SER A 234 5.42 17.72 5.31
C SER A 234 5.40 16.59 4.27
N VAL A 235 4.55 15.59 4.50
CA VAL A 235 4.22 14.58 3.48
C VAL A 235 2.95 15.03 2.79
N THR A 236 2.96 15.12 1.46
CA THR A 236 1.83 15.64 0.68
C THR A 236 1.49 14.70 -0.46
N PHE A 237 0.19 14.60 -0.74
CA PHE A 237 -0.35 13.86 -1.86
C PHE A 237 -1.66 14.51 -2.30
N THR A 238 -1.89 14.56 -3.59
CA THR A 238 -3.15 15.06 -4.16
C THR A 238 -3.81 13.91 -4.91
N PRO A 239 -4.94 13.36 -4.43
CA PRO A 239 -5.62 12.27 -5.12
C PRO A 239 -6.22 12.77 -6.44
N SER A 240 -6.30 11.90 -7.44
CA SER A 240 -7.10 12.16 -8.63
C SER A 240 -8.59 11.94 -8.34
N ALA A 241 -9.45 12.78 -8.91
CA ALA A 241 -10.91 12.63 -8.80
C ALA A 241 -11.45 11.47 -9.66
N GLY A 242 -10.63 10.95 -10.58
CA GLY A 242 -10.96 9.83 -11.44
C GLY A 242 -9.77 9.46 -12.33
N TYR A 243 -9.83 8.28 -12.92
CA TYR A 243 -8.81 7.78 -13.83
C TYR A 243 -9.37 7.44 -15.20
N THR A 244 -8.55 7.63 -16.21
CA THR A 244 -8.73 7.03 -17.54
C THR A 244 -7.55 6.11 -17.85
N ALA A 245 -7.76 5.15 -18.75
CA ALA A 245 -6.70 4.24 -19.16
C ALA A 245 -5.48 4.99 -19.71
N GLY A 246 -4.29 4.58 -19.29
CA GLY A 246 -3.02 5.22 -19.67
C GLY A 246 -2.69 6.52 -18.91
N THR A 247 -3.59 7.08 -18.11
CA THR A 247 -3.27 8.25 -17.28
C THR A 247 -2.41 7.84 -16.09
N PRO A 248 -1.21 8.42 -15.90
CA PRO A 248 -0.37 8.13 -14.74
C PRO A 248 -1.01 8.67 -13.46
N GLY A 249 -0.77 8.01 -12.33
CA GLY A 249 -1.20 8.52 -11.04
C GLY A 249 -0.25 9.58 -10.46
N ASN A 250 -0.75 10.34 -9.49
CA ASN A 250 0.02 11.39 -8.84
C ASN A 250 1.09 10.82 -7.90
N THR A 251 2.16 11.58 -7.68
CA THR A 251 3.28 11.20 -6.81
C THR A 251 3.08 11.73 -5.38
N ILE A 252 3.60 11.01 -4.39
CA ILE A 252 3.70 11.48 -3.00
C ILE A 252 4.98 12.29 -2.85
N TYR A 253 4.94 13.41 -2.12
CA TYR A 253 6.11 14.25 -1.88
C TYR A 253 6.41 14.36 -0.38
N ILE A 254 7.69 14.30 -0.03
CA ILE A 254 8.21 14.62 1.30
C ILE A 254 9.07 15.89 1.16
N ASP A 255 8.62 17.01 1.73
CA ASP A 255 9.32 18.31 1.61
C ASP A 255 9.62 18.71 0.14
N ASN A 256 8.65 18.49 -0.76
CA ASN A 256 8.75 18.66 -2.22
C ASN A 256 9.71 17.72 -2.95
N VAL A 257 10.29 16.72 -2.26
CA VAL A 257 11.05 15.64 -2.89
C VAL A 257 10.08 14.50 -3.22
N PRO A 258 10.00 14.03 -4.46
CA PRO A 258 9.13 12.91 -4.81
C PRO A 258 9.61 11.66 -4.08
N LEU A 259 8.69 10.97 -3.40
CA LEU A 259 8.95 9.68 -2.82
C LEU A 259 9.25 8.70 -3.96
N SER A 260 10.42 8.07 -3.92
CA SER A 260 10.82 7.13 -4.96
C SER A 260 9.87 5.93 -4.98
N THR A 261 8.97 5.90 -5.97
CA THR A 261 8.20 4.71 -6.31
C THR A 261 9.03 3.90 -7.29
N ASP A 262 9.89 3.02 -6.79
CA ASP A 262 10.43 2.01 -7.68
C ASP A 262 9.24 1.09 -8.05
N THR A 263 8.67 1.32 -9.23
CA THR A 263 7.49 0.61 -9.76
C THR A 263 7.88 -0.62 -10.57
N GLY A 264 9.18 -0.93 -10.67
CA GLY A 264 9.67 -2.13 -11.33
C GLY A 264 9.25 -3.43 -10.62
N ASP A 265 9.24 -4.54 -11.37
CA ASP A 265 8.91 -5.87 -10.84
C ASP A 265 9.85 -6.31 -9.71
N ASN A 266 11.10 -5.82 -9.69
CA ASN A 266 12.12 -6.12 -8.67
C ASN A 266 12.14 -5.15 -7.48
N ALA A 267 11.31 -4.12 -7.48
CA ALA A 267 11.20 -3.20 -6.36
C ALA A 267 10.42 -3.86 -5.21
N SER A 268 11.09 -4.06 -4.08
CA SER A 268 10.40 -4.42 -2.83
C SER A 268 9.47 -3.25 -2.49
N ALA A 269 8.16 -3.48 -2.56
CA ALA A 269 7.16 -2.52 -2.12
C ALA A 269 7.20 -2.42 -0.59
N ASP A 270 8.26 -1.83 -0.07
CA ASP A 270 8.45 -1.64 1.36
C ASP A 270 7.56 -0.47 1.81
N GLY A 271 6.70 -0.72 2.79
CA GLY A 271 5.73 0.23 3.32
C GLY A 271 4.39 0.22 2.56
N LYS A 272 3.32 0.48 3.31
CA LYS A 272 1.95 0.49 2.79
C LYS A 272 1.76 1.49 1.63
N LEU A 273 2.40 2.66 1.69
CA LEU A 273 2.28 3.67 0.63
C LEU A 273 2.88 3.17 -0.69
N ALA A 274 4.07 2.56 -0.66
CA ALA A 274 4.69 1.98 -1.85
C ALA A 274 3.85 0.82 -2.41
N GLY A 275 3.30 -0.03 -1.54
CA GLY A 275 2.39 -1.11 -1.94
C GLY A 275 1.16 -0.61 -2.70
N MET A 276 0.49 0.43 -2.19
CA MET A 276 -0.68 1.02 -2.85
C MET A 276 -0.33 1.72 -4.17
N LEU A 277 0.83 2.40 -4.25
CA LEU A 277 1.30 2.99 -5.51
C LEU A 277 1.60 1.92 -6.57
N LYS A 278 2.23 0.80 -6.18
CA LYS A 278 2.48 -0.34 -7.07
C LYS A 278 1.20 -1.02 -7.52
N LEU A 279 0.17 -1.12 -6.66
CA LEU A 279 -1.16 -1.58 -7.05
C LEU A 279 -1.78 -0.68 -8.13
N ARG A 280 -1.78 0.63 -7.90
CA ARG A 280 -2.43 1.62 -8.77
C ARG A 280 -1.76 1.75 -10.13
N ASP A 281 -0.43 1.82 -10.15
CA ASP A 281 0.33 2.19 -11.37
C ASP A 281 1.04 1.01 -12.02
N GLY A 282 1.27 -0.08 -11.27
CA GLY A 282 1.86 -1.31 -11.80
C GLY A 282 0.78 -2.33 -12.14
N VAL A 283 0.16 -2.91 -11.11
CA VAL A 283 -0.76 -4.04 -11.25
C VAL A 283 -2.02 -3.65 -12.03
N ALA A 284 -2.73 -2.60 -11.61
CA ALA A 284 -3.97 -2.17 -12.25
C ALA A 284 -3.75 -1.70 -13.70
N ALA A 285 -2.65 -0.98 -13.96
CA ALA A 285 -2.29 -0.55 -15.31
C ALA A 285 -1.92 -1.74 -16.23
N THR A 286 -1.24 -2.75 -15.69
CA THR A 286 -0.93 -3.99 -16.42
C THR A 286 -2.21 -4.76 -16.73
N MET A 287 -3.12 -4.90 -15.78
CA MET A 287 -4.41 -5.54 -15.99
C MET A 287 -5.24 -4.81 -17.05
N GLN A 288 -5.26 -3.46 -17.03
CA GLN A 288 -5.91 -2.67 -18.09
C GLN A 288 -5.30 -2.98 -19.46
N SER A 289 -3.98 -3.01 -19.55
CA SER A 289 -3.27 -3.31 -20.80
C SER A 289 -3.59 -4.73 -21.30
N GLN A 290 -3.75 -5.70 -20.40
CA GLN A 290 -4.17 -7.06 -20.75
C GLN A 290 -5.61 -7.09 -21.30
N LEU A 291 -6.55 -6.37 -20.70
CA LEU A 291 -7.91 -6.23 -21.24
C LEU A 291 -7.89 -5.57 -22.61
N ASP A 292 -7.13 -4.49 -22.77
CA ASP A 292 -7.00 -3.75 -24.03
C ASP A 292 -6.44 -4.66 -25.15
N GLU A 293 -5.46 -5.52 -24.83
CA GLU A 293 -4.91 -6.50 -25.77
C GLU A 293 -5.89 -7.64 -26.11
N ILE A 294 -6.74 -8.08 -25.16
CA ILE A 294 -7.84 -9.00 -25.44
C ILE A 294 -8.81 -8.36 -26.43
N ALA A 295 -9.21 -7.11 -26.20
CA ALA A 295 -10.09 -6.36 -27.09
C ALA A 295 -9.48 -6.21 -28.50
N ARG A 296 -8.19 -5.88 -28.59
CA ARG A 296 -7.44 -5.82 -29.85
C ARG A 296 -7.46 -7.18 -30.57
N GLY A 297 -7.20 -8.25 -29.84
CA GLY A 297 -7.21 -9.62 -30.35
C GLY A 297 -8.58 -9.98 -30.94
N LEU A 298 -9.67 -9.62 -30.26
CA LEU A 298 -11.04 -9.84 -30.74
C LEU A 298 -11.35 -9.03 -32.00
N ILE A 299 -11.03 -7.74 -32.03
CA ILE A 299 -11.26 -6.89 -33.22
C ILE A 299 -10.48 -7.43 -34.42
N THR A 300 -9.24 -7.87 -34.18
CA THR A 300 -8.39 -8.45 -35.24
C THR A 300 -8.92 -9.79 -35.72
N ALA A 301 -9.34 -10.68 -34.81
CA ALA A 301 -9.84 -12.02 -35.15
C ALA A 301 -11.16 -11.98 -35.93
N PHE A 302 -11.99 -10.96 -35.71
CA PHE A 302 -13.27 -10.76 -36.41
C PHE A 302 -13.18 -9.72 -37.53
N ALA A 303 -11.97 -9.36 -37.96
CA ALA A 303 -11.79 -8.41 -39.07
C ALA A 303 -12.34 -8.99 -40.38
N GLU A 304 -13.03 -8.15 -41.15
CA GLU A 304 -13.44 -8.46 -42.50
C GLU A 304 -12.28 -8.24 -43.47
N THR A 305 -12.03 -9.23 -44.32
CA THR A 305 -10.94 -9.20 -45.30
C THR A 305 -11.52 -9.30 -46.70
N ALA A 306 -10.96 -8.53 -47.65
CA ALA A 306 -11.36 -8.60 -49.06
C ALA A 306 -10.13 -8.47 -49.98
N PRO A 307 -10.10 -9.15 -51.14
CA PRO A 307 -8.95 -9.10 -52.04
C PRO A 307 -8.60 -7.66 -52.44
N SER A 308 -7.34 -7.27 -52.26
CA SER A 308 -6.81 -5.94 -52.58
C SER A 308 -7.44 -4.77 -51.81
N GLN A 309 -8.14 -5.02 -50.70
CA GLN A 309 -8.63 -3.99 -49.79
C GLN A 309 -7.99 -4.14 -48.40
N PRO A 310 -7.81 -3.03 -47.66
CA PRO A 310 -7.41 -3.10 -46.26
C PRO A 310 -8.46 -3.83 -45.42
N ASP A 311 -8.00 -4.60 -44.43
CA ASP A 311 -8.84 -5.23 -43.44
C ASP A 311 -9.66 -4.18 -42.67
N LYS A 312 -10.93 -4.51 -42.40
CA LYS A 312 -11.86 -3.63 -41.70
C LYS A 312 -12.41 -4.29 -40.44
N ALA A 313 -12.74 -3.48 -39.44
CA ALA A 313 -13.44 -3.96 -38.24
C ALA A 313 -14.77 -4.64 -38.62
N GLY A 314 -14.96 -5.89 -38.21
CA GLY A 314 -16.17 -6.68 -38.47
C GLY A 314 -17.17 -6.62 -37.31
N LEU A 315 -17.45 -7.78 -36.69
CA LEU A 315 -18.41 -7.90 -35.58
C LEU A 315 -18.12 -6.95 -34.41
N PHE A 316 -16.84 -6.88 -34.02
CA PHE A 316 -16.36 -5.96 -32.99
C PHE A 316 -15.77 -4.71 -33.65
N THR A 317 -16.15 -3.54 -33.14
CA THR A 317 -15.69 -2.24 -33.60
C THR A 317 -15.12 -1.42 -32.44
N TRP A 318 -14.47 -0.30 -32.76
CA TRP A 318 -13.82 0.61 -31.83
C TRP A 318 -13.80 2.03 -32.43
N PRO A 319 -13.46 3.08 -31.66
CA PRO A 319 -13.52 4.47 -32.13
C PRO A 319 -12.68 4.80 -33.37
N GLY A 320 -11.63 4.02 -33.66
CA GLY A 320 -10.79 4.16 -34.85
C GLY A 320 -11.23 3.34 -36.07
N ALA A 321 -12.40 2.70 -36.01
CA ALA A 321 -13.00 2.04 -37.17
C ALA A 321 -13.20 3.01 -38.35
N PRO A 322 -13.15 2.56 -39.61
CA PRO A 322 -13.20 1.14 -40.04
C PRO A 322 -11.85 0.40 -39.98
N ALA A 323 -10.74 1.09 -39.69
CA ALA A 323 -9.42 0.44 -39.62
C ALA A 323 -9.34 -0.52 -38.41
N ILE A 324 -8.52 -1.57 -38.53
CA ILE A 324 -8.16 -2.41 -37.38
C ILE A 324 -7.08 -1.73 -36.52
N PRO A 325 -7.06 -1.92 -35.19
CA PRO A 325 -5.98 -1.39 -34.36
C PRO A 325 -4.64 -2.00 -34.79
N ALA A 326 -3.58 -1.18 -34.81
CA ALA A 326 -2.27 -1.60 -35.28
C ALA A 326 -1.68 -2.72 -34.40
N ALA A 327 -1.04 -3.72 -35.03
CA ALA A 327 -0.32 -4.76 -34.31
C ALA A 327 0.90 -4.18 -33.56
N GLY A 328 1.17 -4.71 -32.37
CA GLY A 328 2.33 -4.30 -31.56
C GLY A 328 2.26 -2.89 -30.96
N THR A 329 1.11 -2.20 -31.08
CA THR A 329 0.88 -0.90 -30.45
C THR A 329 -0.28 -1.02 -29.47
N LEU A 330 -0.01 -0.75 -28.19
CA LEU A 330 -1.05 -0.73 -27.16
C LEU A 330 -1.96 0.49 -27.40
N VAL A 331 -3.27 0.24 -27.46
CA VAL A 331 -4.29 1.31 -27.51
C VAL A 331 -4.94 1.39 -26.12
N ASN A 332 -4.51 2.37 -25.33
CA ASN A 332 -5.00 2.54 -23.96
C ASN A 332 -6.53 2.73 -23.94
N GLY A 333 -7.23 1.90 -23.16
CA GLY A 333 -8.68 1.96 -23.00
C GLY A 333 -9.46 1.35 -24.15
N LEU A 334 -8.82 0.55 -25.02
CA LEU A 334 -9.51 -0.16 -26.09
C LEU A 334 -10.58 -1.12 -25.53
N ALA A 335 -10.33 -1.79 -24.41
CA ALA A 335 -11.33 -2.65 -23.78
C ALA A 335 -12.53 -1.88 -23.23
N GLY A 336 -12.34 -0.62 -22.84
CA GLY A 336 -13.43 0.26 -22.41
C GLY A 336 -14.24 0.85 -23.56
N SER A 337 -13.71 0.81 -24.79
CA SER A 337 -14.31 1.45 -25.96
C SER A 337 -14.69 0.49 -27.08
N ILE A 338 -14.36 -0.80 -26.95
CA ILE A 338 -14.86 -1.85 -27.84
C ILE A 338 -16.38 -1.90 -27.78
N SER A 339 -17.01 -2.12 -28.94
CA SER A 339 -18.46 -2.19 -29.09
C SER A 339 -18.83 -3.16 -30.20
N ILE A 340 -20.12 -3.51 -30.28
CA ILE A 340 -20.66 -4.27 -31.42
C ILE A 340 -20.88 -3.30 -32.58
N ASN A 341 -20.45 -3.72 -33.77
CA ASN A 341 -20.68 -2.97 -34.99
C ASN A 341 -22.20 -2.97 -35.31
N ALA A 342 -22.77 -1.78 -35.47
CA ALA A 342 -24.21 -1.59 -35.70
C ALA A 342 -24.73 -2.37 -36.93
N ALA A 343 -23.89 -2.62 -37.93
CA ALA A 343 -24.25 -3.43 -39.11
C ALA A 343 -24.62 -4.89 -38.76
N PHE A 344 -24.23 -5.37 -37.58
CA PHE A 344 -24.49 -6.72 -37.08
C PHE A 344 -25.51 -6.75 -35.94
N ASP A 345 -26.03 -5.60 -35.50
CA ASP A 345 -27.03 -5.52 -34.44
C ASP A 345 -28.44 -5.39 -35.04
N PRO A 346 -29.29 -6.44 -34.99
CA PRO A 346 -30.65 -6.39 -35.54
C PRO A 346 -31.54 -5.33 -34.91
N SER A 347 -31.17 -4.83 -33.72
CA SER A 347 -31.89 -3.76 -33.03
C SER A 347 -31.46 -2.35 -33.45
N ALA A 348 -30.34 -2.21 -34.16
CA ALA A 348 -29.77 -0.93 -34.60
C ALA A 348 -30.07 -0.59 -36.07
N GLY A 349 -30.59 -1.54 -36.86
CA GLY A 349 -31.03 -1.33 -38.25
C GLY A 349 -30.33 -2.23 -39.25
#